data_AF-V9LFH5-F1
#
_entry.id   AF-V9LFH5-F1
#
_cell.length_a   1.000
_cell.length_b   1.000
_cell.length_c   1.000
_cell.angle_alpha   90.00
_cell.angle_beta   90.00
_cell.angle_gamma   90.00
#
_symmetry.space_group_name_H-M   'P 1'
#
loop_
_entity.id
_entity.type
_entity.pdbx_description
1 polymer ?
#
loop_
_entity_poly.entity_id
_entity_poly.type
_entity_poly.pdbx_seq_one_letter_code
_entity_poly.pdbx_strand_id
1 'polypeptide(L)'
;MSYLTHEVQLSKRHEEILAQRTILLQQMESQLEDQKSGKQLQAIESKAANKRNATLLKDLEAAEERLEASSHMHPHPSVATLKTRYWASVEQELPNWEQFLLGQRMSPIQVRKRKYEKKTQKEITQEKGKVAHLMTPPHSPKLKS
;
A
#
# COMPACT_ATOMS: atom_id res chain seq x y z
N MET A 1 -40.71 17.90 79.30
CA MET A 1 -40.30 18.72 78.14
C MET A 1 -41.48 19.60 77.75
N SER A 2 -41.29 20.91 77.60
CA SER A 2 -42.37 21.87 77.30
C SER A 2 -42.75 21.83 75.80
N TYR A 3 -44.02 22.08 75.47
CA TYR A 3 -44.54 22.12 74.09
C TYR A 3 -43.71 23.02 73.17
N LEU A 4 -43.31 24.18 73.68
CA LEU A 4 -42.48 25.16 72.96
C LEU A 4 -41.13 24.56 72.53
N THR A 5 -40.50 23.73 73.36
CA THR A 5 -39.23 23.08 73.02
C THR A 5 -39.39 22.10 71.87
N HIS A 6 -40.54 21.43 71.77
CA HIS A 6 -40.84 20.50 70.70
C HIS A 6 -41.07 21.22 69.36
N GLU A 7 -41.86 22.30 69.36
CA GLU A 7 -42.11 23.13 68.17
C GLU A 7 -40.81 23.68 67.58
N VAL A 8 -39.93 24.24 68.42
CA VAL A 8 -38.62 24.76 67.98
C VAL A 8 -37.78 23.64 67.35
N GLN A 9 -37.78 22.44 67.92
CA GLN A 9 -37.05 21.31 67.36
C GLN A 9 -37.65 20.84 66.02
N LEU A 10 -38.98 20.86 65.90
CA LEU A 10 -39.68 20.50 64.68
C LEU A 10 -39.38 21.50 63.55
N SER A 11 -39.44 22.80 63.84
CA SER A 11 -39.09 23.86 62.89
C SER A 11 -37.64 23.72 62.43
N LYS A 12 -36.70 23.42 63.34
CA LYS A 12 -35.30 23.19 62.96
C LYS A 12 -35.14 22.03 61.97
N ARG A 13 -35.82 20.91 62.22
CA ARG A 13 -35.82 19.77 61.28
C ARG A 13 -36.46 20.12 59.94
N HIS A 14 -37.51 20.94 59.95
CA HIS A 14 -38.15 21.38 58.72
C HIS A 14 -37.20 22.22 57.86
N GLU A 15 -36.50 23.17 58.47
CA GLU A 15 -35.49 23.99 57.77
C GLU A 15 -34.34 23.13 57.23
N GLU A 16 -33.89 22.13 57.98
CA GLU A 16 -32.89 21.17 57.50
C GLU A 16 -33.38 20.38 56.27
N ILE A 17 -34.63 19.92 56.28
CA ILE A 17 -35.25 19.24 55.13
C ILE A 17 -35.36 20.16 53.92
N LEU A 18 -35.78 21.42 54.13
CA LEU A 18 -35.87 22.40 53.06
C LEU A 18 -34.48 22.70 52.47
N ALA A 19 -33.46 22.88 53.29
CA ALA A 19 -32.09 23.10 52.86
C ALA A 19 -31.52 21.92 52.05
N GLN A 20 -31.79 20.68 52.48
CA GLN A 20 -31.40 19.50 51.71
C GLN A 20 -32.12 19.44 50.36
N ARG A 21 -33.41 19.76 50.33
CA ARG A 21 -34.20 19.76 49.10
C ARG A 21 -33.69 20.81 48.11
N THR A 22 -33.36 22.01 48.55
CA THR A 22 -32.85 23.07 47.67
C THR A 22 -31.51 22.68 47.05
N ILE A 23 -30.59 22.10 47.84
CA ILE A 23 -29.31 21.60 47.33
C ILE A 23 -29.53 20.52 46.28
N LEU A 24 -30.39 19.54 46.55
CA LEU A 24 -30.66 18.45 45.61
C LEU A 24 -31.27 18.97 44.29
N LEU A 25 -32.22 19.91 44.37
CA LEU A 25 -32.84 20.50 43.19
C LEU A 25 -31.80 21.24 42.34
N GLN A 26 -30.92 22.02 42.96
CA GLN A 26 -29.85 22.72 42.25
C GLN A 26 -28.87 21.74 41.58
N GLN A 27 -28.53 20.63 42.25
CA GLN A 27 -27.70 19.58 41.66
C GLN A 27 -28.37 18.93 40.45
N MET A 28 -29.66 18.61 40.54
CA MET A 28 -30.41 18.02 39.45
C MET A 28 -30.53 18.96 38.25
N GLU A 29 -30.72 20.26 38.50
CA GLU A 29 -30.77 21.28 37.44
C GLU A 29 -29.44 21.39 36.70
N SER A 30 -28.32 21.49 37.44
CA SER A 30 -26.97 21.52 36.85
C SER A 30 -26.69 20.27 36.01
N GLN A 31 -27.02 19.08 36.52
CA GLN A 31 -26.83 17.82 35.75
C GLN A 31 -27.64 17.79 34.47
N LEU A 32 -28.87 18.33 34.50
CA LEU A 32 -29.72 18.40 33.32
C LEU A 32 -29.13 19.34 32.26
N GLU A 33 -28.61 20.49 32.68
CA GLU A 33 -27.94 21.45 31.79
C GLU A 33 -26.67 20.86 31.16
N ASP A 34 -25.84 20.19 31.95
CA ASP A 34 -24.64 19.49 31.48
C ASP A 34 -24.99 18.40 30.47
N GLN A 35 -26.03 17.60 30.75
CA GLN A 35 -26.48 16.56 29.83
C GLN A 35 -27.00 17.17 28.52
N LYS A 36 -27.75 18.28 28.61
CA LYS A 36 -28.30 18.97 27.45
C LYS A 36 -27.20 19.55 26.57
N SER A 37 -26.22 20.22 27.16
CA SER A 37 -25.07 20.79 26.44
C SER A 37 -24.21 19.69 25.81
N GLY A 38 -23.94 18.60 26.54
CA GLY A 38 -23.22 17.43 26.02
C GLY A 38 -23.92 16.79 24.81
N LYS A 39 -25.25 16.59 24.87
CA LYS A 39 -26.04 16.11 23.73
C LYS A 39 -25.99 17.06 22.54
N GLN A 40 -26.01 18.36 22.77
CA GLN A 40 -25.92 19.36 21.70
C GLN A 40 -24.56 19.33 21.01
N LEU A 41 -23.47 19.26 21.78
CA LEU A 41 -22.11 19.13 21.24
C LEU A 41 -21.98 17.85 20.40
N GLN A 42 -22.45 16.71 20.93
CA GLN A 42 -22.45 15.44 20.20
C GLN A 42 -23.24 15.52 18.90
N ALA A 43 -24.40 16.18 18.89
CA ALA A 43 -25.19 16.36 17.68
C ALA A 43 -24.47 17.21 16.62
N ILE A 44 -23.76 18.26 17.04
CA ILE A 44 -22.95 19.11 16.15
C ILE A 44 -21.80 18.31 15.55
N GLU A 45 -21.06 17.57 16.38
CA GLU A 45 -19.95 16.72 15.95
C GLU A 45 -20.41 15.63 14.98
N SER A 46 -21.51 14.95 15.30
CA SER A 46 -22.13 13.94 14.44
C SER A 46 -22.55 14.52 13.10
N LYS A 47 -23.18 15.71 13.09
CA LYS A 47 -23.56 16.41 11.85
C LYS A 47 -22.33 16.80 11.02
N ALA A 48 -21.27 17.27 11.66
CA ALA A 48 -20.02 17.62 10.99
C ALA A 48 -19.31 16.38 10.43
N ALA A 49 -19.29 15.27 11.17
CA ALA A 49 -18.77 13.98 10.70
C ALA A 49 -19.58 13.45 9.51
N ASN A 50 -20.92 13.49 9.59
CA ASN A 50 -21.80 13.07 8.50
C ASN A 50 -21.54 13.90 7.23
N LYS A 51 -21.43 15.23 7.34
CA LYS A 51 -21.10 16.10 6.20
C LYS A 51 -19.76 15.72 5.56
N ARG A 52 -18.72 15.48 6.37
CA ARG A 52 -17.40 15.03 5.87
C ARG A 52 -17.49 13.67 5.18
N ASN A 53 -18.18 12.71 5.80
CA ASN A 53 -18.36 11.37 5.25
C ASN A 53 -19.11 11.40 3.92
N ALA A 54 -20.14 12.25 3.79
CA ALA A 54 -20.87 12.42 2.54
C ALA A 54 -19.99 12.97 1.41
N THR A 55 -19.07 13.89 1.70
CA THR A 55 -18.09 14.36 0.71
C THR A 55 -17.12 13.24 0.33
N LEU A 56 -16.55 12.54 1.32
CA LEU A 56 -15.60 11.45 1.07
C LEU A 56 -16.22 10.32 0.24
N LEU A 57 -17.48 9.97 0.50
CA LEU A 57 -18.19 8.96 -0.28
C LEU A 57 -18.32 9.36 -1.76
N LYS A 58 -18.63 10.63 -2.04
CA LYS A 58 -18.67 11.13 -3.42
C LYS A 58 -17.30 11.12 -4.09
N ASP A 59 -16.26 11.49 -3.35
CA ASP A 59 -14.90 11.47 -3.87
C ASP A 59 -14.43 10.05 -4.19
N LEU A 60 -14.82 9.07 -3.36
CA LEU A 60 -14.56 7.64 -3.56
C LEU A 60 -15.32 7.11 -4.78
N GLU A 61 -16.61 7.40 -4.90
CA GLU A 61 -17.42 7.02 -6.06
C GLU A 61 -16.81 7.57 -7.36
N ALA A 62 -16.44 8.86 -7.37
CA ALA A 62 -15.77 9.47 -8.52
C ALA A 62 -14.39 8.83 -8.81
N ALA A 63 -13.66 8.38 -7.78
CA ALA A 63 -12.40 7.66 -7.96
C ALA A 63 -12.60 6.26 -8.54
N GLU A 64 -13.63 5.56 -8.07
CA GLU A 64 -14.04 4.25 -8.58
C GLU A 64 -14.45 4.35 -10.05
N GLU A 65 -15.31 5.29 -10.43
CA GLU A 65 -15.69 5.51 -11.83
C GLU A 65 -14.48 5.75 -12.74
N ARG A 66 -13.51 6.55 -12.29
CA ARG A 66 -12.26 6.79 -13.04
C ARG A 66 -11.44 5.51 -13.19
N LEU A 67 -11.35 4.70 -12.13
CA LEU A 67 -10.63 3.43 -12.17
C LEU A 67 -11.32 2.44 -13.09
N GLU A 68 -12.64 2.30 -13.00
CA GLU A 68 -13.42 1.44 -13.88
C GLU A 68 -13.27 1.86 -15.34
N ALA A 69 -13.40 3.16 -15.65
CA ALA A 69 -13.16 3.69 -16.98
C ALA A 69 -11.74 3.35 -17.49
N SER A 70 -10.73 3.43 -16.61
CA SER A 70 -9.35 3.07 -16.95
C SER A 70 -9.12 1.56 -17.10
N SER A 71 -9.83 0.73 -16.33
CA SER A 71 -9.78 -0.73 -16.37
C SER A 71 -10.38 -1.27 -17.68
N HIS A 72 -11.44 -0.62 -18.15
CA HIS A 72 -12.07 -0.93 -19.44
C HIS A 72 -11.23 -0.47 -20.63
N MET A 73 -10.18 0.35 -20.41
CA MET A 73 -9.20 0.64 -21.45
C MET A 73 -8.24 -0.53 -21.59
N HIS A 74 -8.13 -1.08 -22.80
CA HIS A 74 -7.15 -2.11 -23.10
C HIS A 74 -5.74 -1.67 -22.68
N PRO A 75 -4.92 -2.57 -22.12
CA PRO A 75 -3.55 -2.25 -21.76
C PRO A 75 -2.81 -1.70 -22.97
N HIS A 76 -1.96 -0.70 -22.73
CA HIS A 76 -1.23 0.00 -23.79
C HIS A 76 -0.59 -1.00 -24.78
N PRO A 77 -0.62 -0.77 -26.11
CA PRO A 77 -0.19 -1.75 -27.11
C PRO A 77 1.22 -2.34 -26.87
N SER A 78 2.13 -1.57 -26.27
CA SER A 78 3.46 -2.06 -25.86
C SER A 78 3.40 -3.16 -24.80
N VAL A 79 2.51 -3.02 -23.81
CA VAL A 79 2.28 -4.00 -22.73
C VAL A 79 1.60 -5.24 -23.29
N ALA A 80 0.63 -5.07 -24.18
CA ALA A 80 0.00 -6.20 -24.88
C ALA A 80 1.03 -6.98 -25.73
N THR A 81 1.84 -6.26 -26.51
CA THR A 81 2.92 -6.87 -27.31
C THR A 81 3.94 -7.59 -26.43
N LEU A 82 4.34 -6.99 -25.31
CA LEU A 82 5.27 -7.62 -24.37
C LEU A 82 4.67 -8.89 -23.76
N LYS A 83 3.40 -8.86 -23.35
CA LYS A 83 2.69 -10.04 -22.83
C LYS A 83 2.68 -11.16 -23.86
N THR A 84 2.33 -10.87 -25.11
CA THR A 84 2.33 -11.86 -26.20
C THR A 84 3.73 -12.44 -26.42
N ARG A 85 4.77 -11.59 -26.49
CA ARG A 85 6.16 -12.05 -26.66
C ARG A 85 6.64 -12.87 -25.46
N TYR A 86 6.25 -12.50 -24.25
CA TYR A 86 6.58 -13.24 -23.03
C TYR A 86 5.98 -14.65 -23.07
N TRP A 87 4.67 -14.78 -23.31
CA TRP A 87 4.02 -16.09 -23.38
C TRP A 87 4.56 -16.96 -24.51
N ALA A 88 4.82 -16.39 -25.69
CA ALA A 88 5.48 -17.12 -26.78
C ALA A 88 6.89 -17.64 -26.38
N SER A 89 7.66 -16.83 -25.65
CA SER A 89 8.97 -17.23 -25.10
C SER A 89 8.84 -18.32 -24.04
N VAL A 90 7.81 -18.26 -23.18
CA VAL A 90 7.52 -19.30 -22.20
C VAL A 90 7.18 -20.62 -22.89
N GLU A 91 6.30 -20.61 -23.89
CA GLU A 91 5.93 -21.79 -24.68
C GLU A 91 7.14 -22.39 -25.40
N GLN A 92 8.02 -21.56 -25.96
CA GLN A 92 9.23 -22.01 -26.63
C GLN A 92 10.21 -22.70 -25.67
N GLU A 93 10.25 -22.27 -24.42
CA GLU A 93 11.19 -22.77 -23.42
C GLU A 93 10.62 -23.92 -22.59
N LEU A 94 9.30 -24.09 -22.57
CA LEU A 94 8.59 -25.13 -21.84
C LEU A 94 9.16 -26.54 -22.10
N PRO A 95 9.44 -26.96 -23.34
CA PRO A 95 10.02 -28.28 -23.61
C PRO A 95 11.42 -28.47 -23.02
N ASN A 96 12.22 -27.40 -22.97
CA ASN A 96 13.56 -27.45 -22.36
C ASN A 96 13.46 -27.65 -20.85
N TRP A 97 12.46 -27.03 -20.21
CA TRP A 97 12.17 -27.20 -18.79
C TRP A 97 11.61 -28.58 -18.49
N GLU A 98 10.69 -29.10 -19.30
CA GLU A 98 10.12 -30.44 -19.15
C GLU A 98 11.22 -31.53 -19.17
N GLN A 99 12.12 -31.50 -20.16
CA GLN A 99 13.22 -32.46 -20.27
C GLN A 99 14.22 -32.39 -19.10
N PHE A 100 14.41 -31.20 -18.53
CA PHE A 100 15.22 -31.03 -17.33
C PHE A 100 14.52 -31.60 -16.10
N LEU A 101 13.23 -31.32 -15.91
CA LEU A 101 12.44 -31.83 -14.78
C LEU A 101 12.31 -33.36 -14.81
N LEU A 102 12.31 -33.96 -16.00
CA LEU A 102 12.37 -35.42 -16.20
C LEU A 102 13.79 -36.00 -16.03
N GLY A 103 14.80 -35.19 -15.69
CA GLY A 103 16.18 -35.62 -15.47
C GLY A 103 16.96 -35.97 -16.74
N GLN A 104 16.40 -35.74 -17.92
CA GLN A 104 16.99 -36.13 -19.21
C GLN A 104 18.01 -35.10 -19.74
N ARG A 105 17.98 -33.86 -19.24
CA ARG A 105 18.90 -32.79 -19.65
C ARG A 105 19.39 -31.95 -18.48
N MET A 106 20.47 -31.21 -18.74
CA MET A 106 21.01 -30.18 -17.84
C MET A 106 20.08 -28.97 -17.78
N SER A 107 20.11 -28.20 -16.69
CA SER A 107 19.13 -27.12 -16.49
C SER A 107 19.18 -26.07 -17.60
N PRO A 108 18.02 -25.59 -18.10
CA PRO A 108 17.97 -24.59 -19.18
C PRO A 108 18.77 -23.32 -18.82
N ILE A 109 18.78 -22.95 -17.54
CA ILE A 109 19.54 -21.82 -17.01
C ILE A 109 21.05 -22.04 -17.17
N GLN A 110 21.56 -23.21 -16.79
CA GLN A 110 22.99 -23.55 -16.91
C GLN A 110 23.43 -23.68 -18.37
N VAL A 111 22.56 -24.18 -19.24
CA VAL A 111 22.80 -24.25 -20.69
C VAL A 111 22.93 -22.84 -21.28
N ARG A 112 22.05 -21.91 -20.87
CA ARG A 112 22.13 -20.50 -21.28
C ARG A 112 23.43 -19.84 -20.79
N LYS A 113 23.77 -19.96 -19.50
CA LYS A 113 25.02 -19.38 -18.95
C LYS A 113 26.26 -19.83 -19.73
N ARG A 114 26.40 -21.14 -19.97
CA ARG A 114 27.52 -21.68 -20.77
C ARG A 114 27.53 -21.21 -22.22
N LYS A 115 26.36 -20.94 -22.84
CA LYS A 115 26.30 -20.36 -24.19
C LYS A 115 26.81 -18.92 -24.20
N TYR A 116 26.45 -18.10 -23.21
CA TYR A 116 26.93 -16.72 -23.10
C TYR A 116 28.44 -16.67 -22.86
N GLU A 117 28.97 -17.47 -21.93
CA GLU A 117 30.40 -17.57 -21.64
C GLU A 117 31.22 -17.99 -22.87
N LYS A 118 30.73 -18.97 -23.65
CA LYS A 118 31.36 -19.39 -24.91
C LYS A 118 31.31 -18.30 -25.98
N LYS A 119 30.28 -17.45 -25.99
CA LYS A 119 30.15 -16.34 -26.95
C LYS A 119 31.16 -15.24 -26.61
N THR A 120 31.25 -14.85 -25.33
CA THR A 120 32.22 -13.88 -24.81
C THR A 120 33.66 -14.33 -25.05
N GLN A 121 33.98 -15.61 -24.83
CA GLN A 121 35.32 -16.14 -25.10
C GLN A 121 35.70 -16.11 -26.59
N LYS A 122 34.74 -16.38 -27.48
CA LYS A 122 34.98 -16.32 -28.94
C LYS A 122 35.23 -14.90 -29.42
N GLU A 123 34.52 -13.92 -28.87
CA GLU A 123 34.67 -12.50 -29.19
C GLU A 123 36.05 -11.97 -28.73
N ILE A 124 36.48 -12.32 -27.51
CA ILE A 124 37.83 -12.03 -26.99
C ILE A 124 38.94 -12.69 -27.83
N THR A 125 38.70 -13.91 -28.32
CA THR A 125 39.69 -14.63 -29.15
C THR A 125 39.81 -14.02 -30.55
N GLN A 126 38.69 -13.55 -31.12
CA GLN A 126 38.68 -12.83 -32.39
C GLN A 126 39.35 -11.45 -32.29
N GLU A 127 39.17 -10.74 -31.18
CA GLU A 127 39.81 -9.45 -30.93
C GLU A 127 41.34 -9.61 -30.77
N LYS A 128 41.80 -10.63 -30.03
CA LYS A 128 43.24 -10.96 -29.93
C LYS A 128 43.87 -11.37 -31.27
N GLY A 129 43.14 -12.09 -32.12
CA GLY A 129 43.61 -12.47 -33.46
C GLY A 129 43.79 -11.27 -34.41
N LYS A 130 42.96 -10.22 -34.27
CA LYS A 130 43.10 -8.99 -35.07
C LYS A 130 44.32 -8.16 -34.67
N VAL A 131 44.67 -8.13 -33.37
CA VAL A 131 45.85 -7.41 -32.88
C VAL A 131 47.15 -8.09 -33.32
N ALA A 132 47.20 -9.42 -33.39
CA ALA A 132 48.38 -10.16 -33.84
C ALA A 132 48.70 -9.95 -35.34
N HIS A 133 47.68 -9.69 -36.18
CA HIS A 133 47.88 -9.51 -37.62
C HIS A 133 48.49 -8.15 -38.00
N LEU A 134 48.44 -7.15 -37.09
CA LEU A 134 49.02 -5.81 -37.30
C LEU A 134 50.50 -5.71 -36.90
N MET A 135 51.11 -6.77 -36.34
CA MET A 135 52.49 -6.74 -35.81
C MET A 135 53.50 -7.62 -36.56
N THR A 136 53.28 -7.97 -37.84
CA THR A 136 54.30 -8.64 -38.66
C THR A 136 55.11 -7.62 -39.48
N PRO A 137 56.46 -7.57 -39.39
CA PRO A 137 57.29 -6.63 -40.16
C PRO A 137 57.48 -7.08 -41.64
N PRO A 138 57.74 -6.14 -42.58
CA PRO A 138 57.91 -6.47 -43.99
C PRO A 138 59.28 -7.10 -44.28
N HIS A 139 59.27 -8.17 -45.08
CA HIS A 139 60.46 -8.89 -45.55
C HIS A 139 61.33 -8.03 -46.50
N SER A 140 62.64 -7.96 -46.23
CA SER A 140 63.66 -7.35 -47.11
C SER A 140 64.17 -8.36 -48.17
N PRO A 141 64.50 -7.93 -49.39
CA PRO A 141 65.05 -8.82 -50.43
C PRO A 141 66.56 -9.03 -50.25
N LYS A 142 67.01 -10.28 -50.42
CA LYS A 142 68.43 -10.69 -50.36
C LYS A 142 69.14 -10.39 -51.68
N LEU A 143 70.20 -9.59 -51.63
CA LEU A 143 71.20 -9.45 -52.70
C LEU A 143 72.06 -10.73 -52.74
N LYS A 144 72.18 -11.35 -53.91
CA LYS A 144 73.16 -12.43 -54.17
C LYS A 144 74.47 -11.78 -54.63
N SER A 145 75.57 -12.22 -54.02
CA SER A 145 76.95 -11.90 -54.39
C SER A 145 77.42 -12.68 -55.59
#